data_AF-A0A7W0X268-F1
#
_entry.id   AF-A0A7W0X268-F1
#
_cell.length_a   1.000
_cell.length_b   1.000
_cell.length_c   1.000
_cell.angle_alpha   90.00
_cell.angle_beta   90.00
_cell.angle_gamma   90.00
#
_symmetry.space_group_name_H-M   'P 1'
#
loop_
_entity.id
_entity.type
_entity.pdbx_description
1 polymer ?
#
loop_
_entity_poly.entity_id
_entity_poly.type
_entity_poly.pdbx_seq_one_letter_code
_entity_poly.pdbx_strand_id
1 'polypeptide(L)'
;GLDRTLDSYGRWFLYMPFEHAEDVPAQRRSLELFGALAQDMGLPEPLSWAEKHAEIIFRFGRFPHRNEILKRESTPEEMAFLTEPGSRF
;
A
#
# COMPACT_ATOMS: atom_id res chain seq x y z
N GLY A 1 -17.01 -7.80 7.49
CA GLY A 1 -18.44 -7.69 7.80
C GLY A 1 -18.76 -6.34 8.42
N LEU A 2 -18.25 -6.08 9.62
CA LEU A 2 -18.49 -4.83 10.36
C LEU A 2 -18.02 -3.56 9.64
N ASP A 3 -16.98 -3.65 8.82
CA ASP A 3 -16.53 -2.57 7.93
C ASP A 3 -17.67 -1.96 7.09
N ARG A 4 -18.65 -2.77 6.69
CA ARG A 4 -19.79 -2.33 5.87
C ARG A 4 -20.82 -1.50 6.64
N THR A 5 -20.66 -1.29 7.95
CA THR A 5 -21.45 -0.31 8.70
C THR A 5 -20.92 1.11 8.53
N LEU A 6 -19.70 1.27 7.99
CA LEU A 6 -19.12 2.56 7.64
C LEU A 6 -19.49 2.94 6.20
N ASP A 7 -19.48 4.24 5.92
CA ASP A 7 -19.52 4.72 4.54
C ASP A 7 -18.23 4.35 3.79
N SER A 8 -18.18 4.65 2.49
CA SER A 8 -17.03 4.35 1.64
C SER A 8 -15.74 5.03 2.11
N TYR A 9 -15.80 6.26 2.61
CA TYR A 9 -14.63 6.99 3.10
C TYR A 9 -14.12 6.43 4.44
N GLY A 10 -15.02 6.04 5.33
CA GLY A 10 -14.69 5.34 6.57
C GLY A 10 -14.04 3.98 6.29
N ARG A 11 -14.54 3.24 5.30
CA ARG A 11 -13.90 1.99 4.83
C ARG A 11 -12.53 2.25 4.23
N TRP A 12 -12.37 3.29 3.41
CA TRP A 12 -11.06 3.68 2.88
C TRP A 12 -10.04 3.83 4.01
N PHE A 13 -10.35 4.69 4.99
CA PHE A 13 -9.47 4.92 6.14
C PHE A 13 -9.17 3.63 6.92
N LEU A 14 -10.19 2.80 7.14
CA LEU A 14 -10.06 1.53 7.84
C LEU A 14 -9.13 0.53 7.12
N TYR A 15 -9.00 0.63 5.79
CA TYR A 15 -8.18 -0.30 5.00
C TYR A 15 -6.72 0.14 4.85
N MET A 16 -6.41 1.44 5.04
CA MET A 16 -5.04 1.99 4.95
C MET A 16 -3.99 1.22 5.78
N PRO A 17 -4.29 0.66 6.99
CA PRO A 17 -3.30 -0.14 7.71
C PRO A 17 -2.78 -1.35 6.94
N PHE A 18 -3.60 -1.98 6.09
CA PHE A 18 -3.15 -3.10 5.24
C PHE A 18 -2.23 -2.61 4.12
N GLU A 19 -2.56 -1.48 3.51
CA GLU A 19 -1.76 -0.83 2.47
C GLU A 19 -0.39 -0.37 2.99
N HIS A 20 -0.32 0.11 4.24
CA HIS A 20 0.92 0.61 4.83
C HIS A 20 1.77 -0.45 5.54
N ALA A 21 1.32 -1.71 5.57
CA ALA A 21 2.04 -2.81 6.19
C ALA A 21 3.19 -3.32 5.29
N GLU A 22 4.37 -3.53 5.88
CA GLU A 22 5.49 -4.22 5.22
C GLU A 22 5.31 -5.75 5.34
N ASP A 23 4.21 -6.27 4.79
CA ASP A 23 3.83 -7.69 4.87
C ASP A 23 3.06 -8.14 3.61
N VAL A 24 3.53 -9.20 2.96
CA VAL A 24 2.97 -9.67 1.67
C VAL A 24 1.51 -10.14 1.79
N PRO A 25 1.12 -10.97 2.78
CA PRO A 25 -0.29 -11.28 3.03
C PRO A 25 -1.17 -10.04 3.26
N ALA A 26 -0.70 -9.07 4.04
CA ALA A 26 -1.43 -7.81 4.26
C ALA A 26 -1.63 -7.03 2.96
N GLN A 27 -0.64 -6.99 2.07
CA GLN A 27 -0.77 -6.34 0.76
C GLN A 27 -1.78 -7.04 -0.15
N ARG A 28 -1.79 -8.38 -0.17
CA ARG A 28 -2.85 -9.12 -0.89
C ARG A 28 -4.23 -8.78 -0.35
N ARG A 29 -4.35 -8.69 0.98
CA ARG A 29 -5.60 -8.29 1.63
C ARG A 29 -5.98 -6.84 1.30
N SER A 30 -5.01 -5.94 1.23
CA SER A 30 -5.19 -4.55 0.80
C SER A 30 -5.82 -4.49 -0.59
N LEU A 31 -5.23 -5.20 -1.57
CA LEU A 31 -5.73 -5.24 -2.95
C LEU A 31 -7.18 -5.76 -3.04
N GLU A 32 -7.53 -6.79 -2.29
CA GLU A 32 -8.92 -7.30 -2.24
C GLU A 32 -9.89 -6.25 -1.69
N LEU A 33 -9.53 -5.60 -0.58
CA LEU A 33 -10.38 -4.63 0.11
C LEU A 33 -10.57 -3.35 -0.71
N PHE A 34 -9.47 -2.80 -1.24
CA PHE A 34 -9.48 -1.61 -2.08
C PHE A 34 -10.10 -1.87 -3.45
N GLY A 35 -9.96 -3.08 -4.00
CA GLY A 35 -10.64 -3.48 -5.24
C GLY A 35 -12.16 -3.48 -5.09
N ALA A 36 -12.67 -4.04 -3.99
CA ALA A 36 -14.11 -3.97 -3.68
C ALA A 36 -14.57 -2.52 -3.40
N LEU A 37 -13.76 -1.73 -2.69
CA LEU A 37 -14.08 -0.34 -2.39
C LEU A 37 -14.14 0.54 -3.65
N ALA A 38 -13.18 0.38 -4.57
CA ALA A 38 -13.15 1.11 -5.84
C ALA A 38 -14.41 0.84 -6.67
N GLN A 39 -14.88 -0.41 -6.70
CA GLN A 39 -16.15 -0.78 -7.33
C GLN A 39 -17.34 -0.11 -6.65
N ASP A 40 -17.42 -0.15 -5.32
CA ASP A 40 -18.51 0.47 -4.55
C ASP A 40 -18.55 2.00 -4.73
N MET A 41 -17.39 2.66 -4.86
CA MET A 41 -17.28 4.10 -5.04
C MET A 41 -17.45 4.56 -6.49
N GLY A 42 -17.30 3.66 -7.46
CA GLY A 42 -17.20 4.03 -8.87
C GLY A 42 -15.97 4.88 -9.20
N LEU A 43 -14.91 4.79 -8.39
CA LEU A 43 -13.66 5.54 -8.53
C LEU A 43 -12.47 4.59 -8.52
N PRO A 44 -11.49 4.77 -9.43
CA PRO A 44 -10.32 3.89 -9.48
C PRO A 44 -9.26 4.21 -8.42
N GLU A 45 -9.29 5.44 -7.89
CA GLU A 45 -8.25 5.99 -7.01
C GLU A 45 -7.92 5.12 -5.78
N PRO A 46 -8.89 4.57 -5.02
CA PRO A 46 -8.57 3.73 -3.86
C PRO A 46 -7.71 2.51 -4.21
N LEU A 47 -8.00 1.86 -5.35
CA LEU A 47 -7.25 0.68 -5.79
C LEU A 47 -5.88 1.05 -6.37
N SER A 48 -5.78 2.17 -7.10
CA SER A 48 -4.53 2.58 -7.74
C SER A 48 -3.40 2.87 -6.72
N TRP A 49 -3.75 3.37 -5.53
CA TRP A 49 -2.81 3.53 -4.43
C TRP A 49 -2.40 2.18 -3.81
N ALA A 50 -3.36 1.28 -3.58
CA ALA A 50 -3.08 -0.03 -3.01
C ALA A 50 -2.16 -0.87 -3.92
N GLU A 51 -2.34 -0.78 -5.24
CA GLU A 51 -1.50 -1.43 -6.24
C GLU A 51 -0.04 -0.92 -6.18
N LYS A 52 0.16 0.41 -6.10
CA LYS A 52 1.50 0.99 -5.98
C LYS A 52 2.21 0.55 -4.71
N HIS A 53 1.51 0.51 -3.57
CA HIS A 53 2.08 0.01 -2.31
C HIS A 53 2.45 -1.48 -2.40
N ALA A 54 1.54 -2.30 -2.92
CA ALA A 54 1.74 -3.73 -3.05
C ALA A 54 2.91 -4.06 -3.99
N GLU A 55 3.10 -3.32 -5.09
CA GLU A 55 4.23 -3.51 -6.00
C GLU A 55 5.58 -3.36 -5.28
N ILE A 56 5.73 -2.32 -4.45
CA ILE A 56 6.95 -2.07 -3.68
C ILE A 56 7.20 -3.23 -2.71
N ILE A 57 6.17 -3.67 -1.98
CA ILE A 57 6.30 -4.77 -1.01
C ILE A 57 6.54 -6.12 -1.70
N PHE A 58 5.93 -6.39 -2.85
CA PHE A 58 6.21 -7.61 -3.61
C PHE A 58 7.64 -7.62 -4.17
N ARG A 59 8.20 -6.45 -4.50
CA ARG A 59 9.57 -6.32 -5.00
C ARG A 59 10.63 -6.37 -3.91
N PHE A 60 10.42 -5.66 -2.80
CA PHE A 60 11.46 -5.45 -1.77
C PHE A 60 11.13 -6.07 -0.41
N GLY A 61 9.90 -6.53 -0.19
CA GLY A 61 9.42 -7.03 1.11
C GLY A 61 9.21 -5.94 2.17
N ARG A 62 9.53 -4.68 1.85
CA ARG A 62 9.46 -3.51 2.74
C ARG A 62 9.39 -2.22 1.92
N PHE A 63 9.14 -1.08 2.56
CA PHE A 63 9.19 0.24 1.90
C PHE A 63 10.61 0.84 2.02
N PRO A 64 11.38 0.94 0.93
CA PRO A 64 12.77 1.42 1.00
C PRO A 64 12.90 2.85 1.54
N HIS A 65 11.90 3.71 1.32
CA HIS A 65 11.92 5.09 1.83
C HIS A 65 11.89 5.16 3.36
N ARG A 66 11.50 4.07 4.05
CA ARG A 66 11.53 3.97 5.51
C ARG A 66 12.88 3.49 6.05
N ASN A 67 13.82 3.08 5.19
CA ASN A 67 15.08 2.50 5.64
C ASN A 67 15.88 3.46 6.52
N GLU A 68 15.98 4.75 6.13
CA GLU A 68 16.71 5.76 6.89
C GLU A 68 16.12 5.96 8.30
N ILE A 69 14.81 6.19 8.40
CA ILE A 69 14.16 6.44 9.69
C ILE A 69 14.15 5.20 10.60
N LEU A 70 14.11 3.99 10.01
CA LEU A 70 14.18 2.72 10.72
C LEU A 70 15.61 2.19 10.91
N LYS A 71 16.63 2.95 10.50
CA LYS A 71 18.06 2.56 10.61
C LYS A 71 18.39 1.23 9.94
N ARG A 72 17.79 0.97 8.77
CA ARG A 72 18.06 -0.21 7.93
C ARG A 72 19.05 0.16 6.83
N GLU A 73 19.96 -0.76 6.51
CA GLU A 73 20.80 -0.64 5.33
C GLU A 73 19.98 -0.90 4.07
N SER A 74 20.10 -0.02 3.07
CA SER A 74 19.45 -0.16 1.77
C SER A 74 20.33 -1.00 0.83
N THR A 75 19.72 -1.89 0.05
CA THR A 75 20.43 -2.60 -1.02
C THR A 75 20.72 -1.68 -2.22
N PRO A 76 21.63 -2.05 -3.13
CA PRO A 76 21.85 -1.28 -4.36
C PRO A 76 20.57 -1.09 -5.19
N GLU A 77 19.70 -2.10 -5.25
CA GLU A 77 18.42 -2.04 -5.97
C GLU A 77 17.43 -1.08 -5.30
N GLU A 78 17.36 -1.09 -3.97
CA GLU A 78 16.57 -0.14 -3.20
C GLU A 78 17.07 1.29 -3.37
N MET A 79 18.39 1.50 -3.39
CA MET A 79 19.00 2.81 -3.63
C MET A 79 18.70 3.34 -5.03
N ALA A 80 18.77 2.48 -6.06
CA ALA A 80 18.39 2.85 -7.41
C ALA A 80 16.90 3.23 -7.49
N PHE A 81 16.03 2.40 -6.91
CA PHE A 81 14.59 2.67 -6.85
C PHE A 81 14.27 4.01 -6.16
N LEU A 82 14.96 4.37 -5.09
CA LEU A 82 14.77 5.66 -4.40
C LEU A 82 15.09 6.90 -5.23
N THR A 83 15.71 6.75 -6.41
CA THR A 83 15.93 7.84 -7.37
C THR A 83 14.81 8.00 -8.40
N GLU A 84 13.92 7.02 -8.50
CA GLU A 84 12.81 7.00 -9.47
C GLU A 84 11.60 7.81 -8.94
N PRO A 85 10.79 8.41 -9.83
CA PRO A 85 9.50 8.98 -9.45
C PRO A 85 8.58 7.94 -8.81
N GLY A 86 7.79 8.34 -7.80
CA GLY A 86 6.88 7.42 -7.12
C GLY A 86 7.56 6.50 -6.10
N SER A 87 8.84 6.69 -5.80
CA SER A 87 9.56 5.94 -4.75
C SER A 87 9.23 6.39 -3.31
N ARG A 88 8.47 7.48 -3.17
CA ARG A 88 8.08 8.11 -1.90
C ARG A 88 6.62 8.54 -1.96
N PHE A 89 5.79 8.03 -1.05
CA PHE A 89 4.43 8.46 -0.77
C PHE A 89 4.02 8.00 0.63
#